data_AF-A0A497C301-F1
#
_entry.id   AF-A0A497C301-F1
#
_cell.length_a   1.000
_cell.length_b   1.000
_cell.length_c   1.000
_cell.angle_alpha   90.00
_cell.angle_beta   90.00
_cell.angle_gamma   90.00
#
_symmetry.space_group_name_H-M   'P 1'
#
loop_
_entity.id
_entity.type
_entity.pdbx_description
1 polymer ?
#
loop_
_entity_poly.entity_id
_entity_poly.type
_entity_poly.pdbx_seq_one_letter_code
_entity_poly.pdbx_strand_id
1 'polypeptide(L)'
;MDNLSDKMLAKSDVAFLSEMNSVIQENWEKRQRYRTETEMRISVLNDVKFPTHASKYWQAVREMASFYENLVHLSFAYRRNAVEQKQLVDKIASESDPHSLELFKIDLDEKKFSQLNMEQSAKARMREIRLWLQIMEECKAAQEFDTLDVNTHQLVSYGLRFKEEMKHAGIASPAEMRNLVGQHLTVERHIKEQKLIAEKKPGVSSLSYRRW
;
A
#
# COMPACT_ATOMS: atom_id res chain seq x y z
N MET A 1 25.09 9.45 11.22
CA MET A 1 24.38 10.59 10.62
C MET A 1 25.41 11.60 10.13
N ASP A 2 26.51 11.09 9.55
CA ASP A 2 27.81 11.75 9.67
C ASP A 2 28.13 12.62 8.44
N ASN A 3 27.12 12.90 7.61
CA ASN A 3 27.25 13.57 6.33
C ASN A 3 26.64 14.99 6.34
N LEU A 4 26.31 15.54 7.51
CA LEU A 4 25.87 16.93 7.61
C LEU A 4 27.09 17.84 7.58
N SER A 5 27.10 18.81 6.66
CA SER A 5 28.20 19.77 6.57
C SER A 5 28.22 20.70 7.79
N ASP A 6 29.36 20.79 8.46
CA ASP A 6 29.60 21.71 9.58
C ASP A 6 29.42 23.21 9.21
N LYS A 7 29.37 23.53 7.91
CA LYS A 7 29.10 24.87 7.40
C LYS A 7 27.61 25.12 7.12
N MET A 8 26.78 24.08 7.13
CA MET A 8 25.35 24.17 6.88
C MET A 8 24.58 24.64 8.12
N LEU A 9 25.07 24.29 9.31
CA LEU A 9 24.40 24.54 10.59
C LEU A 9 25.30 25.36 11.52
N ALA A 10 24.68 26.08 12.46
CA ALA A 10 25.45 26.72 13.53
C ALA A 10 26.12 25.63 14.40
N LYS A 11 27.29 25.95 14.96
CA LYS A 11 28.02 24.98 15.82
C LYS A 11 27.17 24.48 16.99
N SER A 12 26.28 25.32 17.54
CA SER A 12 25.34 24.94 18.58
C SER A 12 24.36 23.85 18.11
N ASP A 13 23.90 23.92 16.87
CA ASP A 13 22.96 22.97 16.30
C ASP A 13 23.65 21.65 15.97
N VAL A 14 24.90 21.70 15.46
CA VAL A 14 25.72 20.50 15.25
C VAL A 14 26.00 19.79 16.59
N ALA A 15 26.33 20.55 17.63
CA ALA A 15 26.52 20.00 18.97
C ALA A 15 25.23 19.35 19.51
N PHE A 16 24.08 20.02 19.36
CA PHE A 16 22.77 19.47 19.73
C PHE A 16 22.44 18.18 18.97
N LEU A 17 22.67 18.13 17.65
CA LEU A 17 22.44 16.92 16.85
C LEU A 17 23.34 15.76 17.28
N SER A 18 24.60 16.04 17.62
CA SER A 18 25.54 15.05 18.13
C SER A 18 25.08 14.50 19.49
N GLU A 19 24.66 15.38 20.40
CA GLU A 19 24.10 15.00 21.71
C GLU A 19 22.85 14.13 21.57
N MET A 20 21.98 14.47 20.61
CA MET A 20 20.72 13.76 20.35
C MET A 20 20.86 12.59 19.38
N ASN A 21 22.06 12.26 18.90
CA ASN A 21 22.26 11.30 17.80
C ASN A 21 21.64 9.93 18.09
N SER A 22 21.76 9.41 19.32
CA SER A 22 21.14 8.14 19.70
C SER A 22 19.60 8.18 19.56
N VAL A 23 18.97 9.23 20.08
CA VAL A 23 17.52 9.45 20.01
C VAL A 23 17.07 9.62 18.58
N ILE A 24 17.84 10.36 17.76
CA ILE A 24 17.50 10.60 16.36
C ILE A 24 17.64 9.31 15.55
N GLN A 25 18.69 8.50 15.75
CA GLN A 25 18.85 7.20 15.10
C GLN A 25 17.73 6.24 15.50
N GLU A 26 17.40 6.15 16.78
CA GLU A 26 16.30 5.32 17.27
C GLU A 26 14.96 5.77 16.65
N ASN A 27 14.68 7.07 16.65
CA ASN A 27 13.48 7.65 16.05
C ASN A 27 13.43 7.39 14.55
N TRP A 28 14.58 7.48 13.87
CA TRP A 28 14.69 7.10 12.48
C TRP A 28 14.26 5.64 12.34
N GLU A 29 14.90 4.69 13.02
CA GLU A 29 14.58 3.26 12.89
C GLU A 29 13.11 2.90 13.19
N LYS A 30 12.49 3.50 14.23
CA LYS A 30 11.12 3.17 14.64
C LYS A 30 10.02 3.97 13.93
N ARG A 31 10.35 4.99 13.13
CA ARG A 31 9.34 5.84 12.48
C ARG A 31 8.36 5.01 11.65
N GLN A 32 7.09 5.37 11.71
CA GLN A 32 6.09 4.77 10.85
C GLN A 32 6.29 5.24 9.40
N ARG A 33 6.82 4.36 8.53
CA ARG A 33 6.95 4.64 7.09
C ARG A 33 5.67 4.33 6.29
N TYR A 34 4.99 3.25 6.66
CA TYR A 34 3.77 2.78 6.00
C TYR A 34 2.70 2.41 7.02
N ARG A 35 1.50 2.08 6.55
CA ARG A 35 0.34 1.82 7.40
C ARG A 35 0.65 0.74 8.45
N THR A 36 0.12 0.95 9.64
CA THR A 36 0.03 -0.03 10.72
C THR A 36 -1.09 -1.03 10.42
N GLU A 37 -1.07 -2.18 11.10
CA GLU A 37 -2.17 -3.14 11.03
C GLU A 37 -3.52 -2.48 11.41
N THR A 38 -3.52 -1.63 12.44
CA THR A 38 -4.69 -0.87 12.86
C THR A 38 -5.28 -0.06 11.70
N GLU A 39 -4.46 0.74 11.02
CA GLU A 39 -4.92 1.53 9.87
C GLU A 39 -5.37 0.65 8.69
N MET A 40 -4.71 -0.48 8.45
CA MET A 40 -5.14 -1.45 7.44
C MET A 40 -6.55 -1.96 7.74
N ARG A 41 -6.83 -2.32 8.99
CA ARG A 41 -8.12 -2.87 9.41
C ARG A 41 -9.23 -1.83 9.45
N ILE A 42 -8.97 -0.64 10.01
CA ILE A 42 -10.06 0.33 10.30
C ILE A 42 -10.18 1.42 9.24
N SER A 43 -9.08 1.81 8.58
CA SER A 43 -9.11 2.89 7.58
C SER A 43 -9.28 2.31 6.19
N VAL A 44 -8.44 1.35 5.81
CA VAL A 44 -8.53 0.70 4.49
C VAL A 44 -9.74 -0.22 4.44
N LEU A 45 -9.85 -1.20 5.35
CA LEU A 45 -10.90 -2.23 5.35
C LEU A 45 -12.15 -1.88 6.16
N ASN A 46 -12.52 -0.61 6.21
CA ASN A 46 -13.71 -0.16 6.93
C ASN A 46 -15.00 -0.82 6.39
N ASP A 47 -15.97 -1.02 7.28
CA ASP A 47 -17.20 -1.75 6.97
C ASP A 47 -18.15 -1.01 6.03
N VAL A 48 -17.99 0.31 5.86
CA VAL A 48 -18.76 1.06 4.86
C VAL A 48 -18.30 0.66 3.46
N LYS A 49 -16.99 0.70 3.18
CA LYS A 49 -16.44 0.40 1.85
C LYS A 49 -16.32 -1.10 1.58
N PHE A 50 -16.03 -1.90 2.60
CA PHE A 50 -15.77 -3.33 2.49
C PHE A 50 -16.62 -4.11 3.51
N PRO A 51 -17.96 -4.14 3.32
CA PRO A 51 -18.91 -4.68 4.32
C PRO A 51 -18.86 -6.20 4.49
N THR A 52 -18.10 -6.93 3.68
CA THR A 52 -18.07 -8.40 3.68
C THR A 52 -16.65 -8.93 3.75
N HIS A 53 -16.46 -10.14 4.29
CA HIS A 53 -15.15 -10.83 4.30
C HIS A 53 -14.60 -11.00 2.88
N ALA A 54 -15.43 -11.32 1.90
CA ALA A 54 -15.03 -11.40 0.50
C ALA A 54 -14.50 -10.05 -0.03
N SER A 55 -15.20 -8.94 0.23
CA SER A 55 -14.74 -7.61 -0.20
C SER A 55 -13.45 -7.17 0.50
N LYS A 56 -13.26 -7.55 1.77
CA LYS A 56 -12.02 -7.27 2.52
C LYS A 56 -10.85 -8.10 2.01
N TYR A 57 -11.08 -9.39 1.74
CA TYR A 57 -10.11 -10.29 1.14
C TYR A 57 -9.62 -9.76 -0.21
N TRP A 58 -10.54 -9.43 -1.12
CA TRP A 58 -10.17 -8.97 -2.45
C TRP A 58 -9.53 -7.58 -2.45
N GLN A 59 -9.87 -6.72 -1.49
CA GLN A 59 -9.12 -5.48 -1.26
C GLN A 59 -7.70 -5.77 -0.76
N ALA A 60 -7.53 -6.70 0.18
CA ALA A 60 -6.22 -7.12 0.66
C ALA A 60 -5.35 -7.72 -0.45
N VAL A 61 -5.94 -8.52 -1.35
CA VAL A 61 -5.26 -9.03 -2.56
C VAL A 61 -4.70 -7.89 -3.41
N ARG A 62 -5.49 -6.84 -3.67
CA ARG A 62 -5.08 -5.68 -4.47
C ARG A 62 -3.95 -4.89 -3.81
N GLU A 63 -4.08 -4.59 -2.52
CA GLU A 63 -3.05 -3.84 -1.77
C GLU A 63 -1.74 -4.64 -1.73
N MET A 64 -1.80 -5.93 -1.40
CA MET A 64 -0.64 -6.82 -1.32
C MET A 64 0.08 -6.97 -2.67
N ALA A 65 -0.66 -7.12 -3.77
CA ALA A 65 -0.08 -7.20 -5.11
C ALA A 65 0.70 -5.93 -5.49
N SER A 66 0.10 -4.75 -5.29
CA SER A 66 0.79 -3.47 -5.52
C SER A 66 2.04 -3.33 -4.65
N PHE A 67 2.00 -3.84 -3.42
CA PHE A 67 3.11 -3.76 -2.48
C PHE A 67 4.28 -4.67 -2.88
N TYR A 68 3.97 -5.86 -3.43
CA TYR A 68 4.96 -6.75 -4.02
C TYR A 68 5.60 -6.13 -5.27
N GLU A 69 4.82 -5.58 -6.19
CA GLU A 69 5.33 -4.88 -7.38
C GLU A 69 6.29 -3.74 -7.00
N ASN A 70 5.90 -2.92 -6.02
CA ASN A 70 6.76 -1.86 -5.50
C ASN A 70 8.08 -2.40 -4.93
N LEU A 71 8.05 -3.54 -4.24
CA LEU A 71 9.26 -4.18 -3.70
C LEU A 71 10.17 -4.69 -4.82
N VAL A 72 9.60 -5.26 -5.89
CA VAL A 72 10.35 -5.69 -7.07
C VAL A 72 11.01 -4.50 -7.76
N HIS A 73 10.27 -3.41 -8.01
CA HIS A 73 10.83 -2.20 -8.60
C HIS A 73 11.95 -1.59 -7.74
N LEU A 74 11.75 -1.55 -6.43
CA LEU A 74 12.76 -1.09 -5.47
C LEU A 74 14.02 -1.95 -5.53
N SER A 75 13.90 -3.27 -5.71
CA SER A 75 15.04 -4.18 -5.85
C SER A 75 15.90 -3.85 -7.08
N PHE A 76 15.29 -3.39 -8.17
CA PHE A 76 16.01 -2.99 -9.37
C PHE A 76 16.76 -1.70 -9.14
N ALA A 77 16.12 -0.70 -8.53
CA ALA A 77 16.75 0.55 -8.14
C ALA A 77 17.94 0.32 -7.18
N TYR A 78 17.76 -0.54 -6.18
CA TYR A 78 18.79 -0.90 -5.21
C TYR A 78 20.04 -1.49 -5.89
N ARG A 79 19.85 -2.44 -6.81
CA ARG A 79 20.96 -3.06 -7.53
C ARG A 79 21.68 -2.08 -8.47
N ARG A 80 20.95 -1.18 -9.14
CA ARG A 80 21.56 -0.12 -9.95
C ARG A 80 22.40 0.82 -9.08
N ASN A 81 21.83 1.27 -7.96
CA ASN A 81 22.54 2.12 -7.01
C ASN A 81 23.83 1.46 -6.51
N ALA A 82 23.82 0.16 -6.21
CA ALA A 82 25.02 -0.58 -5.80
C ALA A 82 26.11 -0.63 -6.90
N VAL A 83 25.73 -0.66 -8.18
CA VAL A 83 26.67 -0.56 -9.31
C VAL A 83 27.21 0.86 -9.45
N GLU A 84 26.33 1.87 -9.36
CA GLU A 84 26.72 3.29 -9.41
C GLU A 84 27.72 3.64 -8.30
N GLN A 85 27.54 3.11 -7.09
CA GLN A 85 28.51 3.27 -6.00
C GLN A 85 29.89 2.71 -6.36
N LYS A 86 29.95 1.52 -6.98
CA LYS A 86 31.23 0.94 -7.44
C LYS A 86 31.89 1.83 -8.49
N GLN A 87 31.11 2.33 -9.45
CA GLN A 87 31.61 3.25 -10.47
C GLN A 87 32.16 4.54 -9.86
N LEU A 88 31.52 5.07 -8.80
CA LEU A 88 32.04 6.25 -8.08
C LEU A 88 33.33 5.93 -7.34
N VAL A 89 33.44 4.76 -6.71
CA VAL A 89 34.70 4.31 -6.08
C VAL A 89 35.83 4.22 -7.11
N ASP A 90 35.56 3.66 -8.28
CA ASP A 90 36.55 3.57 -9.37
C ASP A 90 36.98 4.97 -9.85
N LYS A 91 36.02 5.88 -10.04
CA LYS A 91 36.29 7.29 -10.41
C LYS A 91 37.15 7.99 -9.37
N ILE A 92 36.82 7.87 -8.08
CA ILE A 92 37.57 8.44 -6.96
C ILE A 92 39.02 7.94 -6.97
N ALA A 93 39.24 6.65 -7.27
CA ALA A 93 40.58 6.07 -7.29
C ALA A 93 41.46 6.59 -8.45
N SER A 94 40.85 6.94 -9.58
CA SER A 94 41.55 7.43 -10.78
C SER A 94 41.59 8.96 -10.91
N GLU A 95 40.83 9.70 -10.11
CA GLU A 95 40.68 11.14 -10.25
C GLU A 95 41.88 11.90 -9.67
N SER A 96 42.33 12.91 -10.42
CA SER A 96 43.47 13.75 -10.07
C SER A 96 43.06 15.19 -9.76
N ASP A 97 41.94 15.66 -10.33
CA ASP A 97 41.40 16.99 -10.02
C ASP A 97 40.79 16.99 -8.60
N PRO A 98 41.27 17.84 -7.68
CA PRO A 98 40.79 17.87 -6.30
C PRO A 98 39.29 18.16 -6.17
N HIS A 99 38.72 19.00 -7.04
CA HIS A 99 37.31 19.36 -6.98
C HIS A 99 36.41 18.23 -7.46
N SER A 100 36.75 17.59 -8.58
CA SER A 100 36.05 16.42 -9.09
C SER A 100 36.11 15.25 -8.11
N LEU A 101 37.25 15.05 -7.45
CA LEU A 101 37.42 14.06 -6.39
C LEU A 101 36.46 14.31 -5.21
N GLU A 102 36.31 15.56 -4.78
CA GLU A 102 35.39 15.93 -3.71
C GLU A 102 33.93 15.70 -4.13
N LEU A 103 33.54 16.09 -5.35
CA LEU A 103 32.21 15.85 -5.89
C LEU A 103 31.86 14.35 -5.94
N PHE A 104 32.77 13.50 -6.43
CA PHE A 104 32.51 12.06 -6.48
C PHE A 104 32.36 11.43 -5.09
N LYS A 105 33.07 11.94 -4.07
CA LYS A 105 32.89 11.50 -2.68
C LYS A 105 31.52 11.89 -2.14
N ILE A 106 31.07 13.12 -2.41
CA ILE A 106 29.73 13.59 -2.04
C ILE A 106 28.66 12.71 -2.70
N ASP A 107 28.78 12.47 -4.01
CA ASP A 107 27.87 11.60 -4.77
C ASP A 107 27.84 10.18 -4.17
N LEU A 108 29.01 9.63 -3.80
CA LEU A 108 29.11 8.30 -3.19
C LEU A 108 28.36 8.25 -1.86
N ASP A 109 28.51 9.26 -1.02
CA ASP A 109 27.86 9.34 0.28
C ASP A 109 26.34 9.55 0.16
N GLU A 110 25.88 10.33 -0.83
CA GLU A 110 24.46 10.42 -1.18
C GLU A 110 23.91 9.06 -1.61
N LYS A 111 24.64 8.33 -2.47
CA LYS A 111 24.22 6.99 -2.94
C LYS A 111 24.12 5.99 -1.80
N LYS A 112 25.08 5.99 -0.85
CA LYS A 112 25.01 5.17 0.38
C LYS A 112 23.78 5.51 1.22
N PHE A 113 23.49 6.79 1.44
CA PHE A 113 22.31 7.21 2.18
C PHE A 113 21.00 6.82 1.48
N SER A 114 20.96 6.95 0.15
CA SER A 114 19.86 6.47 -0.68
C SER A 114 19.66 4.96 -0.52
N GLN A 115 20.74 4.18 -0.51
CA GLN A 115 20.71 2.73 -0.29
C GLN A 115 20.11 2.37 1.08
N LEU A 116 20.53 3.04 2.16
CA LEU A 116 19.96 2.85 3.50
C LEU A 116 18.46 3.17 3.56
N ASN A 117 18.00 4.17 2.80
CA ASN A 117 16.58 4.49 2.70
C ASN A 117 15.79 3.42 1.93
N MET A 118 16.37 2.86 0.88
CA MET A 118 15.77 1.75 0.13
C MET A 118 15.62 0.52 1.02
N GLU A 119 16.62 0.16 1.82
CA GLU A 119 16.56 -0.99 2.74
C GLU A 119 15.45 -0.84 3.77
N GLN A 120 15.30 0.33 4.37
CA GLN A 120 14.22 0.59 5.31
C GLN A 120 12.84 0.55 4.65
N SER A 121 12.74 1.04 3.41
CA SER A 121 11.50 0.91 2.62
C SER A 121 11.17 -0.55 2.36
N ALA A 122 12.16 -1.36 1.98
CA ALA A 122 12.00 -2.79 1.73
C ALA A 122 11.55 -3.53 3.01
N LYS A 123 12.19 -3.28 4.15
CA LYS A 123 11.81 -3.85 5.46
C LYS A 123 10.36 -3.52 5.83
N ALA A 124 9.97 -2.24 5.70
CA ALA A 124 8.62 -1.79 6.01
C ALA A 124 7.59 -2.39 5.04
N ARG A 125 7.92 -2.48 3.74
CA ARG A 125 7.03 -3.08 2.74
C ARG A 125 6.80 -4.56 2.98
N MET A 126 7.85 -5.30 3.33
CA MET A 126 7.74 -6.72 3.67
C MET A 126 6.86 -6.95 4.91
N ARG A 127 6.89 -6.04 5.90
CA ARG A 127 5.95 -6.08 7.03
C ARG A 127 4.51 -5.94 6.55
N GLU A 128 4.19 -4.97 5.70
CA GLU A 128 2.83 -4.80 5.17
C GLU A 128 2.36 -6.03 4.38
N ILE A 129 3.23 -6.63 3.56
CA ILE A 129 2.91 -7.86 2.82
C ILE A 129 2.51 -8.98 3.79
N ARG A 130 3.27 -9.18 4.88
CA ARG A 130 2.91 -10.17 5.92
C ARG A 130 1.56 -9.89 6.56
N LEU A 131 1.29 -8.63 6.89
CA LEU A 131 0.01 -8.24 7.51
C LEU A 131 -1.16 -8.43 6.56
N TRP A 132 -1.01 -8.09 5.28
CA TRP A 132 -2.07 -8.34 4.29
C TRP A 132 -2.34 -9.83 4.08
N LEU A 133 -1.29 -10.65 4.00
CA LEU A 133 -1.44 -12.12 3.91
C LEU A 133 -2.19 -12.67 5.14
N GLN A 134 -1.86 -12.19 6.34
CA GLN A 134 -2.58 -12.57 7.55
C GLN A 134 -4.07 -12.19 7.47
N ILE A 135 -4.38 -10.95 7.09
CA ILE A 135 -5.77 -10.49 6.93
C ILE A 135 -6.53 -11.34 5.89
N MET A 136 -5.87 -11.74 4.81
CA MET A 136 -6.46 -12.61 3.78
C MET A 136 -6.82 -13.98 4.37
N GLU A 137 -5.95 -14.60 5.15
CA GLU A 137 -6.24 -15.87 5.84
C GLU A 137 -7.39 -15.73 6.85
N GLU A 138 -7.41 -14.65 7.64
CA GLU A 138 -8.49 -14.37 8.57
C GLU A 138 -9.85 -14.22 7.87
N CYS A 139 -9.88 -13.56 6.71
CA CYS A 139 -11.12 -13.43 5.93
C CYS A 139 -11.62 -14.80 5.48
N LYS A 140 -10.73 -15.64 4.91
CA LYS A 140 -11.08 -17.00 4.47
C LYS A 140 -11.54 -17.90 5.62
N ALA A 141 -10.93 -17.76 6.79
CA ALA A 141 -11.31 -18.53 7.98
C ALA A 141 -12.67 -18.11 8.54
N ALA A 142 -13.05 -16.83 8.39
CA ALA A 142 -14.29 -16.30 8.92
C ALA A 142 -15.53 -16.68 8.09
N GLN A 143 -15.40 -16.82 6.78
CA GLN A 143 -16.52 -17.11 5.89
C GLN A 143 -16.04 -17.77 4.58
N GLU A 144 -16.80 -18.74 4.07
CA GLU A 144 -16.59 -19.28 2.73
C GLU A 144 -17.06 -18.31 1.65
N PHE A 145 -16.19 -18.04 0.67
CA PHE A 145 -16.48 -17.24 -0.52
C PHE A 145 -15.50 -17.62 -1.64
N ASP A 146 -15.77 -17.19 -2.87
CA ASP A 146 -14.90 -17.46 -4.01
C ASP A 146 -13.60 -16.61 -3.94
N THR A 147 -12.48 -17.31 -3.85
CA THR A 147 -11.13 -16.73 -3.80
C THR A 147 -10.41 -16.73 -5.15
N LEU A 148 -11.07 -17.19 -6.22
CA LEU A 148 -10.55 -17.32 -7.57
C LEU A 148 -11.12 -16.26 -8.51
N ASP A 149 -12.38 -15.86 -8.33
CA ASP A 149 -13.03 -14.83 -9.13
C ASP A 149 -13.60 -13.70 -8.26
N VAL A 150 -12.96 -12.53 -8.34
CA VAL A 150 -13.34 -11.29 -7.64
C VAL A 150 -14.76 -10.85 -7.96
N ASN A 151 -15.26 -11.12 -9.16
CA ASN A 151 -16.53 -10.59 -9.61
C ASN A 151 -17.72 -11.22 -8.85
N THR A 152 -17.54 -12.44 -8.32
CA THR A 152 -18.60 -13.22 -7.67
C THR A 152 -19.19 -12.56 -6.43
N HIS A 153 -18.39 -11.80 -5.66
CA HIS A 153 -18.88 -11.10 -4.47
C HIS A 153 -19.34 -9.67 -4.76
N GLN A 154 -18.93 -9.09 -5.89
CA GLN A 154 -18.95 -7.65 -6.11
C GLN A 154 -20.37 -7.10 -6.09
N LEU A 155 -21.30 -7.71 -6.84
CA LEU A 155 -22.69 -7.25 -6.90
C LEU A 155 -23.31 -7.12 -5.50
N VAL A 156 -23.15 -8.13 -4.65
CA VAL A 156 -23.69 -8.14 -3.27
C VAL A 156 -22.96 -7.13 -2.39
N SER A 157 -21.63 -7.15 -2.40
CA SER A 157 -20.83 -6.27 -1.53
C SER A 157 -20.99 -4.78 -1.86
N TYR A 158 -21.13 -4.42 -3.15
CA TYR A 158 -21.45 -3.05 -3.56
C TYR A 158 -22.87 -2.65 -3.13
N GLY A 159 -23.85 -3.56 -3.23
CA GLY A 159 -25.20 -3.30 -2.73
C GLY A 159 -25.23 -2.93 -1.25
N LEU A 160 -24.50 -3.69 -0.43
CA LEU A 160 -24.32 -3.42 0.99
C LEU A 160 -23.57 -2.10 1.23
N ARG A 161 -22.49 -1.85 0.49
CA ARG A 161 -21.73 -0.61 0.59
C ARG A 161 -22.60 0.61 0.31
N PHE A 162 -23.32 0.64 -0.81
CA PHE A 162 -24.17 1.78 -1.16
C PHE A 162 -25.28 1.97 -0.13
N LYS A 163 -25.82 0.86 0.42
CA LYS A 163 -26.79 0.92 1.51
C LYS A 163 -26.21 1.59 2.75
N GLU A 164 -24.99 1.23 3.17
CA GLU A 164 -24.33 1.88 4.30
C GLU A 164 -23.93 3.33 4.02
N GLU A 165 -23.44 3.63 2.81
CA GLU A 165 -23.12 5.01 2.40
C GLU A 165 -24.37 5.90 2.45
N MET A 166 -25.52 5.44 1.94
CA MET A 166 -26.79 6.20 1.99
C MET A 166 -27.26 6.52 3.41
N LYS A 167 -27.07 5.62 4.38
CA LYS A 167 -27.46 5.86 5.79
C LYS A 167 -26.68 7.04 6.41
N HIS A 168 -25.44 7.24 5.98
CA HIS A 168 -24.53 8.23 6.55
C HIS A 168 -24.41 9.49 5.68
N ALA A 169 -25.17 9.56 4.58
CA ALA A 169 -25.05 10.60 3.57
C ALA A 169 -25.79 11.92 3.93
N GLY A 170 -26.08 12.17 5.21
CA GLY A 170 -26.81 13.36 5.67
C GLY A 170 -26.17 14.72 5.32
N ILE A 171 -24.93 14.72 4.82
CA ILE A 171 -24.19 15.92 4.38
C ILE A 171 -23.88 15.86 2.85
N ALA A 172 -24.26 14.78 2.17
CA ALA A 172 -23.98 14.63 0.74
C ALA A 172 -24.81 15.60 -0.11
N SER A 173 -24.25 16.03 -1.23
CA SER A 173 -24.98 16.86 -2.19
C SER A 173 -26.17 16.10 -2.77
N PRO A 174 -27.23 16.80 -3.23
CA PRO A 174 -28.34 16.15 -3.91
C PRO A 174 -27.92 15.31 -5.14
N ALA A 175 -26.81 15.68 -5.80
CA ALA A 175 -26.27 14.94 -6.93
C ALA A 175 -25.62 13.61 -6.48
N GLU A 176 -24.80 13.63 -5.44
CA GLU A 176 -24.20 12.42 -4.87
C GLU A 176 -25.26 11.46 -4.32
N MET A 177 -26.27 12.00 -3.64
CA MET A 177 -27.42 11.20 -3.17
C MET A 177 -28.17 10.52 -4.32
N ARG A 178 -28.47 11.26 -5.41
CA ARG A 178 -29.12 10.65 -6.59
C ARG A 178 -28.26 9.54 -7.19
N ASN A 179 -26.95 9.73 -7.25
CA ASN A 179 -26.04 8.71 -7.77
C ASN A 179 -26.03 7.45 -6.89
N LEU A 180 -25.86 7.60 -5.57
CA LEU A 180 -25.88 6.48 -4.61
C LEU A 180 -27.20 5.70 -4.66
N VAL A 181 -28.33 6.41 -4.70
CA VAL A 181 -29.65 5.80 -4.85
C VAL A 181 -29.77 5.07 -6.19
N GLY A 182 -29.36 5.68 -7.30
CA GLY A 182 -29.39 5.05 -8.62
C GLY A 182 -28.52 3.79 -8.71
N GLN A 183 -27.34 3.82 -8.09
CA GLN A 183 -26.43 2.69 -7.99
C GLN A 183 -27.05 1.56 -7.17
N HIS A 184 -27.59 1.86 -5.98
CA HIS A 184 -28.23 0.85 -5.13
C HIS A 184 -29.45 0.21 -5.82
N LEU A 185 -30.32 1.02 -6.45
CA LEU A 185 -31.49 0.50 -7.19
C LEU A 185 -31.09 -0.42 -8.35
N THR A 186 -29.99 -0.09 -9.03
CA THR A 186 -29.45 -0.94 -10.11
C THR A 186 -28.96 -2.28 -9.59
N VAL A 187 -28.25 -2.29 -8.44
CA VAL A 187 -27.82 -3.51 -7.78
C VAL A 187 -29.02 -4.38 -7.37
N GLU A 188 -30.02 -3.80 -6.71
CA GLU A 188 -31.23 -4.51 -6.28
C GLU A 188 -31.99 -5.13 -7.47
N ARG A 189 -32.10 -4.40 -8.58
CA ARG A 189 -32.70 -4.93 -9.82
C ARG A 189 -31.95 -6.17 -10.31
N HIS A 190 -30.63 -6.12 -10.39
CA HIS A 190 -29.83 -7.25 -10.86
C HIS A 190 -29.87 -8.45 -9.91
N ILE A 191 -29.87 -8.23 -8.60
CA ILE A 191 -30.05 -9.32 -7.62
C ILE A 191 -31.41 -9.99 -7.82
N LYS A 192 -32.48 -9.21 -8.06
CA LYS A 192 -33.82 -9.74 -8.32
C LYS A 192 -33.86 -10.54 -9.63
N GLU A 193 -33.23 -10.05 -10.69
CA GLU A 193 -33.12 -10.76 -11.98
C GLU A 193 -32.39 -12.10 -11.83
N GLN A 194 -31.28 -12.14 -11.10
CA GLN A 194 -30.53 -13.37 -10.84
C GLN A 194 -31.36 -14.41 -10.06
N LYS A 195 -32.12 -13.97 -9.04
CA LYS A 195 -33.03 -14.85 -8.30
C LYS A 195 -34.11 -15.46 -9.19
N LEU A 196 -34.75 -14.64 -10.02
CA LEU A 196 -35.78 -15.09 -10.97
C LEU A 196 -35.22 -16.08 -12.00
N ILE A 197 -33.97 -15.90 -12.44
CA ILE A 197 -33.29 -16.84 -13.35
C ILE A 197 -33.04 -18.18 -12.65
N ALA A 198 -32.54 -18.16 -11.42
CA ALA A 198 -32.27 -19.36 -10.64
C ALA A 198 -33.56 -20.16 -10.35
N GLU A 199 -34.66 -19.48 -10.01
CA GLU A 199 -35.98 -20.09 -9.80
C GLU A 199 -36.53 -20.77 -11.07
N LYS A 200 -36.28 -20.20 -12.25
CA LYS A 200 -36.76 -20.74 -13.54
C LYS A 200 -35.92 -21.91 -14.08
N LYS A 201 -34.73 -22.18 -13.52
CA LYS A 201 -33.83 -23.26 -13.95
C LYS A 201 -33.20 -23.98 -12.75
N PRO A 202 -33.98 -24.78 -12.00
CA PRO A 202 -33.44 -25.55 -10.88
C PRO A 202 -32.35 -26.52 -11.39
N GLY A 203 -31.13 -26.39 -10.86
CA GLY A 203 -29.97 -27.21 -11.23
C GLY A 203 -28.92 -26.51 -12.10
N VAL A 204 -29.18 -25.28 -12.56
CA VAL A 204 -28.15 -24.44 -13.18
C VAL A 204 -27.59 -23.53 -12.09
N SER A 205 -26.34 -23.79 -11.68
CA SER A 205 -25.63 -22.92 -10.71
C SER A 205 -25.79 -21.46 -11.13
N SER A 206 -26.19 -20.60 -10.20
CA SER A 206 -26.34 -19.15 -10.41
C SER A 206 -25.04 -18.47 -10.86
N LEU A 207 -23.90 -19.16 -10.80
CA LEU A 207 -22.62 -18.74 -11.36
C LEU A 207 -22.48 -18.94 -12.88
N SER A 208 -23.36 -19.73 -13.52
CA SER A 208 -23.21 -20.10 -14.93
C SER A 208 -23.99 -19.22 -15.91
N TYR A 209 -24.95 -18.41 -15.43
CA TYR A 209 -25.62 -17.43 -16.27
C TYR A 209 -24.96 -16.06 -16.14
N ARG A 210 -23.99 -15.88 -17.03
CA ARG A 210 -23.26 -14.64 -17.34
C ARG A 210 -22.21 -14.28 -16.29
N ARG A 211 -20.96 -14.62 -16.61
CA ARG A 211 -19.86 -13.68 -16.40
C ARG A 211 -20.38 -12.29 -16.82
N TRP A 212 -20.31 -11.34 -15.91
CA TRP A 212 -20.31 -9.93 -16.31
C TRP A 212 -19.14 -9.70 -17.27
#